data_AF-W1Y0U8-F1
#
_entry.id   AF-W1Y0U8-F1
#
_cell.length_a   1.000
_cell.length_b   1.000
_cell.length_c   1.000
_cell.angle_alpha   90.00
_cell.angle_beta   90.00
_cell.angle_gamma   90.00
#
_symmetry.space_group_name_H-M   'P 1'
#
loop_
_entity.id
_entity.type
_entity.pdbx_description
1 polymer ?
#
loop_
_entity_poly.entity_id
_entity_poly.type
_entity_poly.pdbx_seq_one_letter_code
_entity_poly.pdbx_strand_id
1 'polypeptide(L)'
;GAISGLVFMVLQAWCGVPLAALFSVLVLVLMTGGFHLDGLADTCDGVFSARSRDRMLEIMRDSRLGTHGGLALIFVVLAKILVLSELALR
;
A
#
# COMPACT_ATOMS: atom_id res chain seq x y z
N GLY A 1 -12.06 -5.28 2.35
CA GLY A 1 -11.79 -6.68 2.70
C GLY A 1 -12.53 -7.63 1.76
N ALA A 2 -13.83 -7.85 2.00
CA ALA A 2 -14.63 -8.85 1.27
C ALA A 2 -14.54 -8.75 -0.26
N ILE A 3 -14.68 -7.54 -0.83
CA ILE A 3 -14.61 -7.34 -2.29
C ILE A 3 -13.23 -7.70 -2.86
N SER A 4 -12.14 -7.28 -2.22
CA SER A 4 -10.78 -7.64 -2.65
C SER A 4 -10.52 -9.14 -2.51
N GLY A 5 -11.04 -9.79 -1.45
CA GLY A 5 -11.01 -11.24 -1.31
C GLY A 5 -11.77 -11.99 -2.41
N LEU A 6 -12.95 -11.49 -2.80
CA LEU A 6 -13.72 -12.05 -3.91
C LEU A 6 -12.95 -11.94 -5.24
N VAL A 7 -12.35 -10.77 -5.50
CA VAL A 7 -11.51 -10.55 -6.69
C VAL A 7 -10.35 -11.54 -6.72
N PHE A 8 -9.68 -11.76 -5.58
CA PHE A 8 -8.62 -12.75 -5.47
C PHE A 8 -9.13 -14.16 -5.82
N MET A 9 -10.24 -14.59 -5.20
CA MET A 9 -10.80 -15.93 -5.39
C MET A 9 -11.21 -16.20 -6.83
N VAL A 10 -11.75 -15.19 -7.52
CA VAL A 10 -12.11 -15.31 -8.94
C VAL A 10 -10.86 -15.36 -9.79
N LEU A 11 -9.93 -14.42 -9.63
CA LEU A 11 -8.79 -14.26 -10.55
C LEU A 11 -7.72 -15.36 -10.42
N GLN A 12 -7.53 -15.93 -9.23
CA GLN A 12 -6.47 -16.94 -9.01
C GLN A 12 -6.59 -18.14 -9.95
N ALA A 13 -7.82 -18.50 -10.36
CA ALA A 13 -8.08 -19.60 -11.27
C ALA A 13 -7.70 -19.32 -12.73
N TRP A 14 -7.61 -18.04 -13.13
CA TRP A 14 -7.39 -17.64 -14.52
C TRP A 14 -5.97 -17.12 -14.79
N CYS A 15 -5.39 -16.38 -13.84
CA CYS A 15 -4.08 -15.74 -14.02
C CYS A 15 -3.01 -16.20 -13.01
N GLY A 16 -3.34 -17.14 -12.13
CA GLY A 16 -2.45 -17.61 -11.06
C GLY A 16 -2.39 -16.67 -9.85
N VAL A 17 -1.81 -17.19 -8.77
CA VAL A 17 -1.80 -16.55 -7.43
C VAL A 17 -1.11 -15.17 -7.40
N PRO A 18 0.09 -14.96 -7.99
CA PRO A 18 0.77 -13.67 -7.87
C PRO A 18 0.00 -12.51 -8.53
N LEU A 19 -0.56 -12.75 -9.71
CA LEU A 19 -1.36 -11.75 -10.42
C LEU A 19 -2.69 -11.48 -9.70
N ALA A 20 -3.35 -12.53 -9.19
CA ALA A 20 -4.57 -12.37 -8.39
C ALA A 20 -4.32 -11.55 -7.12
N ALA A 21 -3.19 -11.77 -6.42
CA ALA A 21 -2.79 -11.00 -5.26
C ALA A 21 -2.56 -9.52 -5.60
N LEU A 22 -1.87 -9.23 -6.71
CA LEU A 22 -1.67 -7.86 -7.20
C LEU A 22 -3.02 -7.15 -7.45
N PHE A 23 -3.93 -7.77 -8.20
CA PHE A 23 -5.23 -7.17 -8.50
C PHE A 23 -6.10 -7.01 -7.26
N SER A 24 -6.02 -7.94 -6.31
CA SER A 24 -6.72 -7.82 -5.02
C SER A 24 -6.24 -6.61 -4.22
N VAL A 25 -4.92 -6.39 -4.15
CA VAL A 25 -4.35 -5.20 -3.51
C VAL A 25 -4.73 -3.93 -4.26
N LEU A 26 -4.69 -3.94 -5.60
CA LEU A 26 -5.10 -2.79 -6.42
C LEU A 26 -6.55 -2.39 -6.16
N VAL A 27 -7.47 -3.35 -6.11
CA VAL A 27 -8.88 -3.09 -5.79
C VAL A 27 -9.02 -2.47 -4.40
N LEU A 28 -8.27 -2.94 -3.41
CA LEU A 28 -8.29 -2.34 -2.08
C LEU A 28 -7.81 -0.88 -2.09
N VAL A 29 -6.77 -0.56 -2.87
CA VAL A 29 -6.28 0.81 -3.04
C VAL A 29 -7.33 1.69 -3.70
N LEU A 30 -7.93 1.23 -4.80
CA LEU A 30 -8.96 1.99 -5.53
C LEU A 30 -10.20 2.23 -4.67
N MET A 31 -10.66 1.21 -3.95
CA MET A 31 -11.82 1.31 -3.06
C MET A 31 -11.61 2.28 -1.90
N THR A 32 -10.37 2.41 -1.41
CA THR A 32 -10.03 3.32 -0.31
C THR A 32 -9.62 4.70 -0.81
N GLY A 33 -9.59 4.93 -2.13
CA GLY A 33 -9.06 6.16 -2.74
C GLY A 33 -7.57 6.38 -2.48
N GLY A 34 -6.85 5.36 -1.99
CA GLY A 34 -5.44 5.45 -1.62
C GLY A 34 -5.15 6.18 -0.31
N PHE A 35 -6.15 6.70 0.41
CA PHE A 35 -5.93 7.57 1.59
C PHE A 35 -5.08 6.94 2.71
N HIS A 36 -5.18 5.62 2.90
CA HIS A 36 -4.35 4.93 3.91
C HIS A 36 -2.89 4.84 3.50
N LEU A 37 -2.64 4.66 2.19
CA LEU A 37 -1.28 4.61 1.65
C LEU A 37 -0.68 6.01 1.63
N ASP A 38 -1.47 7.02 1.24
CA ASP A 38 -1.10 8.43 1.26
C ASP A 38 -0.70 8.88 2.67
N GLY A 39 -1.57 8.68 3.67
CA GLY A 39 -1.27 9.01 5.05
C GLY A 39 -0.07 8.24 5.63
N LEU A 40 0.18 7.01 5.17
CA LEU A 40 1.40 6.27 5.52
C LEU A 40 2.64 6.93 4.91
N ALA A 41 2.57 7.32 3.64
CA ALA A 41 3.66 8.00 2.94
C ALA A 41 4.00 9.35 3.60
N ASP A 42 2.98 10.19 3.84
CA ASP A 42 3.12 11.47 4.53
C ASP A 42 3.72 11.28 5.93
N THR A 43 3.26 10.26 6.65
CA THR A 43 3.78 9.96 7.99
C THR A 43 5.25 9.58 7.94
N CYS A 44 5.64 8.73 6.99
CA CYS A 44 7.03 8.36 6.82
C CYS A 44 7.89 9.55 6.38
N ASP A 45 7.45 10.35 5.42
CA ASP A 45 8.19 11.52 4.95
C ASP A 45 8.32 12.59 6.03
N GLY A 46 7.26 12.84 6.80
CA GLY A 46 7.30 13.73 7.96
C GLY A 46 8.23 13.20 9.05
N VAL A 47 7.94 12.03 9.61
CA VAL A 47 8.63 11.48 10.80
C VAL A 47 10.11 11.20 10.53
N PHE A 48 10.45 10.66 9.36
CA PHE A 48 11.84 10.31 9.04
C PHE A 48 12.65 11.48 8.47
N SER A 49 12.05 12.65 8.25
CA SER A 49 12.80 13.85 7.83
C SER A 49 13.77 14.41 8.89
N ALA A 50 13.68 13.95 10.15
CA ALA A 50 14.48 14.41 11.28
C ALA A 50 14.48 15.95 11.47
N ARG A 51 13.34 16.59 11.15
CA ARG A 51 13.15 18.04 11.31
C ARG A 51 12.39 18.36 12.60
N SER A 52 12.30 19.65 12.93
CA SER A 52 11.41 20.11 14.00
C SER A 52 9.95 19.75 13.68
N ARG A 53 9.12 19.64 14.72
CA ARG A 53 7.70 19.27 14.59
C ARG A 53 6.96 20.11 13.55
N ASP A 54 7.16 21.43 13.57
CA ASP A 54 6.46 22.34 12.65
C ASP A 54 6.82 22.04 11.19
N ARG A 55 8.11 21.78 10.92
CA ARG A 55 8.60 21.41 9.58
C ARG A 55 8.12 20.02 9.16
N MET A 56 8.04 19.05 10.07
CA MET A 56 7.45 17.75 9.76
C MET A 56 5.98 17.86 9.36
N LEU A 57 5.20 18.66 10.08
CA LEU A 57 3.79 18.89 9.79
C LEU A 57 3.60 19.67 8.48
N GLU A 58 4.53 20.56 8.12
CA GLU A 58 4.57 21.17 6.79
C GLU A 58 4.83 20.14 5.70
N ILE A 59 5.79 19.21 5.90
CA ILE A 59 6.09 18.13 4.94
C ILE A 59 4.88 17.24 4.71
N MET A 60 4.19 16.81 5.78
CA MET A 60 2.97 15.99 5.70
C MET A 60 1.80 16.67 4.98
N ARG A 61 1.86 18.00 4.80
CA ARG A 61 0.83 18.77 4.06
C ARG A 61 1.26 19.09 2.63
N ASP A 62 2.53 18.89 2.29
CA ASP A 62 3.03 19.02 0.93
C ASP A 62 2.65 17.74 0.17
N SER A 63 2.03 17.90 -1.01
CA SER A 63 1.63 16.75 -1.84
C SER A 63 2.81 16.05 -2.53
N ARG A 64 4.04 16.50 -2.31
CA ARG A 64 5.25 15.88 -2.86
C ARG A 64 5.63 14.62 -2.10
N LEU A 65 5.69 13.51 -2.83
CA LEU A 65 6.23 12.25 -2.33
C LEU A 65 7.75 12.35 -2.09
N GLY A 66 8.17 12.05 -0.86
CA GLY A 66 9.57 11.92 -0.50
C GLY A 66 10.06 10.47 -0.57
N THR A 67 11.37 10.30 -0.34
CA THR A 67 12.02 8.98 -0.42
C THR A 67 11.52 8.03 0.66
N HIS A 68 11.23 8.52 1.87
CA HIS A 68 10.78 7.67 2.97
C HIS A 68 9.35 7.18 2.76
N GLY A 69 8.46 8.06 2.30
CA GLY A 69 7.10 7.72 1.90
C GLY A 69 7.10 6.73 0.74
N GLY A 70 7.90 6.98 -0.31
CA GLY A 70 8.06 6.06 -1.43
C GLY A 70 8.52 4.66 -1.02
N LEU A 71 9.54 4.57 -0.16
CA LEU A 71 10.01 3.27 0.38
C LEU A 71 8.93 2.57 1.20
N ALA A 72 8.21 3.30 2.06
CA ALA A 72 7.11 2.75 2.85
C ALA A 72 6.00 2.17 1.96
N LEU A 73 5.62 2.88 0.91
CA LEU A 73 4.64 2.43 -0.09
C LEU A 73 5.08 1.15 -0.79
N ILE A 74 6.34 1.08 -1.24
CA ILE A 74 6.90 -0.10 -1.88
C ILE A 74 6.84 -1.30 -0.92
N PHE A 75 7.35 -1.15 0.30
CA PHE A 75 7.37 -2.25 1.26
C PHE A 75 5.97 -2.71 1.66
N VAL A 76 5.02 -1.80 1.90
CA VAL A 76 3.67 -2.21 2.33
C VAL A 76 2.89 -2.88 1.21
N VAL A 77 3.01 -2.42 -0.04
CA VAL A 77 2.33 -3.04 -1.19
C VAL A 77 2.94 -4.40 -1.49
N LEU A 78 4.27 -4.52 -1.51
CA LEU A 78 4.94 -5.81 -1.70
C LEU A 78 4.60 -6.78 -0.57
N ALA A 79 4.64 -6.35 0.69
CA ALA A 79 4.28 -7.19 1.82
C ALA A 79 2.86 -7.73 1.70
N LYS A 80 1.88 -6.90 1.31
CA LYS A 80 0.49 -7.35 1.09
C LYS A 80 0.39 -8.41 0.00
N ILE A 81 1.06 -8.21 -1.13
CA ILE A 81 1.06 -9.17 -2.25
C ILE A 81 1.70 -10.49 -1.84
N LEU A 82 2.87 -10.44 -1.17
CA LEU A 82 3.60 -11.62 -0.73
C LEU A 82 2.81 -12.39 0.33
N VAL A 83 2.23 -11.72 1.33
CA VAL A 83 1.41 -12.36 2.36
C VAL A 83 0.18 -13.04 1.75
N LEU A 84 -0.52 -12.38 0.83
CA LEU A 84 -1.67 -12.99 0.13
C LEU A 84 -1.25 -14.19 -0.72
N SER A 85 -0.11 -14.08 -1.40
CA SER A 85 0.41 -15.16 -2.24
C SER A 85 0.79 -16.38 -1.40
N GLU A 86 1.51 -16.15 -0.30
CA GLU A 86 1.92 -17.21 0.62
C GLU A 86 0.74 -17.88 1.31
N LEU A 87 -0.29 -17.11 1.69
CA LEU A 87 -1.50 -17.65 2.29
C LEU A 87 -2.29 -18.54 1.32
N ALA A 88 -2.23 -18.27 0.03
CA ALA A 88 -2.95 -19.06 -0.98
C ALA A 88 -2.19 -20.32 -1.44
N LEU A 89 -0.88 -20.39 -1.19
CA LEU A 89 -0.03 -21.54 -1.52
C LEU A 89 0.05 -22.56 -0.38
N ARG A 90 -0.46 -22.22 0.80
CA ARG A 90 -0.54 -23.08 1.99
C ARG A 90 -1.93 -23.70 2.12
#